data_AF-A0A2V6DV64-F1
#
_entry.id   AF-A0A2V6DV64-F1
#
_cell.length_a   1.000
_cell.length_b   1.000
_cell.length_c   1.000
_cell.angle_alpha   90.00
_cell.angle_beta   90.00
_cell.angle_gamma   90.00
#
_symmetry.space_group_name_H-M   'P 1'
#
loop_
_entity.id
_entity.type
_entity.pdbx_description
1 polymer ?
#
loop_
_entity_poly.entity_id
_entity_poly.type
_entity_poly.pdbx_seq_one_letter_code
_entity_poly.pdbx_strand_id
1 'polypeptide(L)'
;MILSERAKFDLARRLRSRERATLGEVFAFLSGLYFRGKLAYANAFARTTNGISGVQVITPTRGLVDAATKISLRDLHEFAGVDIYEGDPRYREPLARDARRLARKLSAECEVVLLGSIATGKYVDVLLENFQHRLLFPADFVGRGDMSRGGLLLRCAVDKTELPYISVIGAVRSGKRPPKLAPRRYVSSSRA
;
A
#
# COMPACT_ATOMS: atom_id res chain seq x y z
N MET A 1 -18.86 -11.04 5.55
CA MET A 1 -18.18 -10.23 4.49
C MET A 1 -18.52 -8.76 4.69
N ILE A 2 -17.57 -7.82 4.46
CA ILE A 2 -17.76 -6.37 4.74
C ILE A 2 -18.91 -5.72 3.97
N LEU A 3 -19.21 -6.23 2.76
CA LEU A 3 -20.30 -5.74 1.92
C LEU A 3 -21.68 -6.30 2.33
N SER A 4 -21.73 -7.28 3.25
CA SER A 4 -23.00 -7.83 3.70
C SER A 4 -23.79 -6.80 4.50
N GLU A 5 -25.06 -6.60 4.16
CA GLU A 5 -25.98 -5.75 4.91
C GLU A 5 -26.15 -6.21 6.37
N ARG A 6 -25.97 -7.51 6.63
CA ARG A 6 -26.07 -8.11 7.97
C ARG A 6 -24.81 -7.92 8.83
N ALA A 7 -23.71 -7.40 8.26
CA ALA A 7 -22.46 -7.24 9.01
C ALA A 7 -22.58 -6.12 10.06
N LYS A 8 -22.54 -6.47 11.35
CA LYS A 8 -22.75 -5.51 12.46
C LYS A 8 -21.48 -4.93 13.07
N PHE A 9 -20.30 -5.34 12.63
CA PHE A 9 -19.03 -4.79 13.15
C PHE A 9 -18.85 -3.33 12.73
N ASP A 10 -18.12 -2.58 13.55
CA ASP A 10 -17.94 -1.11 13.44
C ASP A 10 -17.62 -0.64 12.01
N LEU A 11 -16.56 -1.19 11.41
CA LEU A 11 -16.12 -0.79 10.06
C LEU A 11 -17.23 -0.96 9.00
N ALA A 12 -18.01 -2.04 9.04
CA ALA A 12 -19.13 -2.23 8.11
C ALA A 12 -20.27 -1.23 8.35
N ARG A 13 -20.51 -0.83 9.61
CA ARG A 13 -21.50 0.20 9.95
C ARG A 13 -21.05 1.57 9.45
N ARG A 14 -19.80 1.96 9.70
CA ARG A 14 -19.22 3.24 9.23
C ARG A 14 -19.23 3.35 7.71
N LEU A 15 -18.91 2.27 7.00
CA LEU A 15 -18.91 2.23 5.54
C LEU A 15 -20.30 2.48 4.91
N ARG A 16 -21.38 2.13 5.63
CA ARG A 16 -22.77 2.39 5.22
C ARG A 16 -23.33 3.73 5.70
N SER A 17 -22.67 4.37 6.66
CA SER A 17 -23.11 5.64 7.22
C SER A 17 -22.47 6.84 6.50
N ARG A 18 -22.90 8.05 6.88
CA ARG A 18 -22.25 9.29 6.42
C ARG A 18 -20.82 9.47 6.97
N GLU A 19 -20.47 8.75 8.04
CA GLU A 19 -19.15 8.82 8.66
C GLU A 19 -18.06 8.32 7.71
N ARG A 20 -18.37 7.25 6.96
CA ARG A 20 -17.49 6.51 6.04
C ARG A 20 -16.23 5.96 6.71
N ALA A 21 -15.65 4.94 6.10
CA ALA A 21 -14.34 4.42 6.49
C ALA A 21 -13.29 4.90 5.48
N THR A 22 -12.04 5.00 5.93
CA THR A 22 -10.92 5.34 5.04
C THR A 22 -10.57 4.16 4.14
N LEU A 23 -10.01 4.46 2.97
CA LEU A 23 -9.49 3.45 2.03
C LEU A 23 -8.49 2.52 2.72
N GLY A 24 -7.60 3.08 3.54
CA GLY A 24 -6.63 2.34 4.32
C GLY A 24 -7.26 1.34 5.28
N GLU A 25 -8.26 1.76 6.07
CA GLU A 25 -8.99 0.86 6.99
C GLU A 25 -9.68 -0.29 6.26
N VAL A 26 -10.34 0.02 5.13
CA VAL A 26 -11.08 -0.99 4.37
C VAL A 26 -10.12 -2.00 3.73
N PHE A 27 -9.02 -1.56 3.13
CA PHE A 27 -8.04 -2.46 2.52
C PHE A 27 -7.27 -3.25 3.58
N ALA A 28 -6.98 -2.66 4.73
CA ALA A 28 -6.44 -3.36 5.89
C ALA A 28 -7.38 -4.46 6.41
N PHE A 29 -8.70 -4.27 6.31
CA PHE A 29 -9.68 -5.30 6.62
C PHE A 29 -9.69 -6.40 5.57
N LEU A 30 -9.77 -6.05 4.28
CA LEU A 30 -9.90 -7.00 3.17
C LEU A 30 -8.66 -7.86 2.93
N SER A 31 -7.47 -7.27 3.04
CA SER A 31 -6.19 -7.92 2.71
C SER A 31 -5.40 -8.39 3.93
N GLY A 32 -6.03 -8.35 5.11
CA GLY A 32 -5.47 -8.85 6.36
C GLY A 32 -4.08 -8.31 6.68
N LEU A 33 -3.19 -9.20 7.13
CA LEU A 33 -1.86 -8.85 7.62
C LEU A 33 -1.00 -8.13 6.57
N TYR A 34 -1.16 -8.49 5.30
CA TYR A 34 -0.32 -7.95 4.23
C TYR A 34 -0.51 -6.44 4.07
N PHE A 35 -1.75 -5.98 3.90
CA PHE A 35 -2.00 -4.55 3.76
C PHE A 35 -1.87 -3.80 5.09
N ARG A 36 -2.28 -4.42 6.21
CA ARG A 36 -2.07 -3.83 7.55
C ARG A 36 -0.63 -3.47 7.80
N GLY A 37 0.32 -4.35 7.45
CA GLY A 37 1.74 -4.06 7.59
C GLY A 37 2.21 -2.91 6.73
N LYS A 38 1.78 -2.86 5.46
CA LYS A 38 2.10 -1.72 4.58
C LYS A 38 1.60 -0.40 5.15
N LEU A 39 0.34 -0.36 5.58
CA LEU A 39 -0.28 0.86 6.09
C LEU A 39 0.39 1.32 7.38
N ALA A 40 0.64 0.41 8.32
CA ALA A 40 1.32 0.74 9.57
C ALA A 40 2.74 1.27 9.33
N TYR A 41 3.50 0.60 8.46
CA TYR A 41 4.85 1.01 8.11
C TYR A 41 4.87 2.36 7.39
N ALA A 42 4.01 2.55 6.39
CA ALA A 42 3.91 3.81 5.67
C ALA A 42 3.53 4.96 6.60
N ASN A 43 2.57 4.77 7.51
CA ASN A 43 2.22 5.80 8.50
C ASN A 43 3.36 6.11 9.48
N ALA A 44 4.24 5.15 9.77
CA ALA A 44 5.35 5.35 10.69
C ALA A 44 6.53 6.12 10.07
N PHE A 45 6.77 5.94 8.76
CA PHE A 45 8.00 6.43 8.11
C PHE A 45 7.78 7.41 6.96
N ALA A 46 6.57 7.47 6.38
CA ALA A 46 6.30 8.42 5.29
C ALA A 46 6.39 9.85 5.80
N ARG A 47 7.18 10.66 5.09
CA ARG A 47 7.32 12.10 5.36
C ARG A 47 6.39 12.84 4.40
N THR A 48 5.52 13.67 4.96
CA THR A 48 4.66 14.54 4.15
C THR A 48 5.52 15.65 3.54
N THR A 49 5.31 15.93 2.26
CA THR A 49 5.93 17.06 1.55
C THR A 49 4.83 18.00 1.11
N ASN A 50 4.89 19.27 1.51
CA ASN A 50 4.07 20.37 0.95
C ASN A 50 2.57 20.05 0.73
N GLY A 51 1.89 19.50 1.74
CA GLY A 51 0.45 19.18 1.66
C GLY A 51 0.10 17.96 0.79
N ILE A 52 1.08 17.18 0.36
CA ILE A 52 0.89 15.89 -0.30
C ILE A 52 0.83 14.81 0.77
N SER A 53 -0.23 13.98 0.75
CA SER A 53 -0.30 12.82 1.64
C SER A 53 0.83 11.85 1.33
N GLY A 54 1.58 11.48 2.38
CA GLY A 54 2.72 10.57 2.28
C GLY A 54 2.33 9.11 2.03
N VAL A 55 1.04 8.77 2.08
CA VAL A 55 0.58 7.38 1.94
C VAL A 55 -0.45 7.25 0.84
N GLN A 56 -0.01 6.75 -0.32
CA GLN A 56 -0.84 6.53 -1.50
C GLN A 56 -1.15 5.04 -1.69
N VAL A 57 -2.37 4.74 -2.08
CA VAL A 57 -2.87 3.40 -2.39
C VAL A 57 -3.13 3.30 -3.89
N ILE A 58 -2.56 2.27 -4.53
CA ILE A 58 -2.89 1.92 -5.91
C ILE A 58 -4.27 1.25 -5.92
N THR A 59 -5.21 1.83 -6.65
CA THR A 59 -6.59 1.35 -6.77
C THR A 59 -6.88 0.83 -8.18
N PRO A 60 -7.83 -0.12 -8.35
CA PRO A 60 -8.10 -0.71 -9.67
C PRO A 60 -8.65 0.27 -10.71
N THR A 61 -9.39 1.30 -10.30
CA THR A 61 -10.08 2.23 -11.24
C THR A 61 -9.63 3.68 -11.13
N ARG A 62 -9.02 4.09 -10.01
CA ARG A 62 -8.76 5.51 -9.72
C ARG A 62 -7.29 5.89 -9.70
N GLY A 63 -6.36 4.96 -9.90
CA GLY A 63 -4.94 5.24 -9.86
C GLY A 63 -4.42 5.35 -8.43
N LEU A 64 -3.75 6.45 -8.10
CA LEU A 64 -3.20 6.70 -6.77
C LEU A 64 -4.20 7.50 -5.92
N VAL A 65 -4.62 6.93 -4.80
CA VAL A 65 -5.58 7.54 -3.87
C VAL A 65 -4.97 7.59 -2.47
N ASP A 66 -5.11 8.71 -1.78
CA ASP A 66 -4.67 8.88 -0.40
C ASP A 66 -5.34 7.82 0.50
N ALA A 67 -4.56 7.10 1.29
CA ALA A 67 -5.06 6.09 2.23
C ALA A 67 -6.10 6.65 3.21
N ALA A 68 -6.04 7.96 3.53
CA ALA A 68 -7.00 8.63 4.39
C ALA A 68 -8.33 8.99 3.69
N THR A 69 -8.44 8.77 2.38
CA THR A 69 -9.66 9.08 1.61
C THR A 69 -10.84 8.26 2.13
N LYS A 70 -11.93 8.94 2.50
CA LYS A 70 -13.18 8.30 2.91
C LYS A 70 -13.91 7.70 1.71
N ILE A 71 -14.16 6.39 1.76
CA ILE A 71 -14.86 5.66 0.71
C ILE A 71 -16.21 5.10 1.19
N SER A 72 -17.06 4.77 0.23
CA SER A 72 -18.39 4.21 0.37
C SER A 72 -18.47 2.82 -0.26
N LEU A 73 -19.60 2.13 -0.07
CA LEU A 73 -19.87 0.87 -0.75
C LEU A 73 -19.85 1.00 -2.28
N ARG A 74 -20.33 2.13 -2.82
CA ARG A 74 -20.31 2.38 -4.28
C ARG A 74 -18.88 2.39 -4.82
N ASP A 75 -17.95 2.99 -4.09
CA ASP A 75 -16.54 3.02 -4.47
C ASP A 75 -15.94 1.60 -4.49
N LEU A 76 -16.31 0.74 -3.54
CA LEU A 76 -15.87 -0.66 -3.54
C LEU A 76 -16.45 -1.47 -4.69
N HIS A 77 -17.72 -1.26 -5.05
CA HIS A 77 -18.32 -1.88 -6.22
C HIS A 77 -17.63 -1.41 -7.52
N GLU A 78 -17.29 -0.13 -7.62
CA GLU A 78 -16.49 0.38 -8.73
C GLU A 78 -15.12 -0.31 -8.80
N PHE A 79 -14.40 -0.39 -7.68
CA PHE A 79 -13.08 -1.06 -7.64
C PHE A 79 -13.15 -2.53 -8.04
N ALA A 80 -14.24 -3.22 -7.72
CA ALA A 80 -14.44 -4.62 -8.10
C ALA A 80 -14.73 -4.82 -9.59
N GLY A 81 -15.04 -3.76 -10.34
CA GLY A 81 -15.38 -3.84 -11.76
C GLY A 81 -14.19 -3.87 -12.73
N VAL A 82 -12.96 -3.68 -12.23
CA VAL A 82 -11.74 -3.66 -13.05
C VAL A 82 -10.66 -4.51 -12.38
N ASP A 83 -10.05 -5.40 -13.16
CA ASP A 83 -8.95 -6.21 -12.69
C ASP A 83 -7.63 -5.44 -12.72
N ILE A 84 -6.74 -5.75 -11.76
CA ILE A 84 -5.37 -5.23 -11.75
C ILE A 84 -4.54 -6.04 -12.75
N TYR A 85 -4.56 -5.58 -14.00
CA TYR A 85 -3.91 -6.20 -15.15
C TYR A 85 -3.13 -5.16 -15.98
N GLU A 86 -1.91 -5.50 -16.37
CA GLU A 86 -0.98 -4.56 -17.01
C GLU A 86 -1.42 -4.05 -18.38
N GLY A 87 -2.21 -4.85 -19.10
CA GLY A 87 -2.77 -4.50 -20.40
C GLY A 87 -4.15 -3.84 -20.35
N ASP A 88 -4.76 -3.66 -19.17
CA ASP A 88 -6.08 -3.03 -19.08
C ASP A 88 -5.95 -1.49 -18.98
N PRO A 89 -6.34 -0.71 -20.01
CA PRO A 89 -6.23 0.74 -19.96
C PRO A 89 -7.07 1.36 -18.84
N ARG A 90 -8.18 0.73 -18.43
CA ARG A 90 -9.05 1.21 -17.34
C ARG A 90 -8.32 1.22 -16.00
N TYR A 91 -7.32 0.36 -15.84
CA TYR A 91 -6.42 0.34 -14.69
C TYR A 91 -5.15 1.18 -14.92
N ARG A 92 -4.51 1.00 -16.08
CA ARG A 92 -3.19 1.58 -16.36
C ARG A 92 -3.24 3.10 -16.52
N GLU A 93 -4.25 3.65 -17.19
CA GLU A 93 -4.32 5.08 -17.47
C GLU A 93 -4.52 5.95 -16.22
N PRO A 94 -5.44 5.62 -15.29
CA PRO A 94 -5.57 6.37 -14.04
C PRO A 94 -4.28 6.34 -13.22
N LEU A 95 -3.61 5.18 -13.14
CA LEU A 95 -2.35 5.05 -12.42
C LEU A 95 -1.25 5.92 -13.05
N ALA A 96 -1.08 5.86 -14.37
CA ALA A 96 -0.08 6.67 -15.08
C ALA A 96 -0.37 8.17 -14.98
N ARG A 97 -1.65 8.57 -15.05
CA ARG A 97 -2.07 9.96 -14.85
C ARG A 97 -1.65 10.48 -13.48
N ASP A 98 -1.92 9.73 -12.42
CA ASP A 98 -1.66 10.21 -11.07
C ASP A 98 -0.19 10.08 -10.68
N ALA A 99 0.52 9.06 -11.18
CA ALA A 99 1.98 8.97 -11.07
C ALA A 99 2.66 10.20 -11.71
N ARG A 100 2.27 10.60 -12.93
CA ARG A 100 2.76 11.83 -13.58
C ARG A 100 2.47 13.08 -12.76
N ARG A 101 1.24 13.20 -12.23
CA ARG A 101 0.84 14.35 -11.40
C ARG A 101 1.66 14.42 -10.12
N LEU A 102 1.88 13.29 -9.46
CA LEU A 102 2.67 13.21 -8.24
C LEU A 102 4.15 13.52 -8.52
N ALA A 103 4.73 12.93 -9.57
CA ALA A 103 6.12 13.16 -9.95
C ALA A 103 6.45 14.64 -10.20
N ARG A 104 5.50 15.42 -10.73
CA ARG A 104 5.63 16.88 -10.93
C ARG A 104 5.56 17.72 -9.64
N LYS A 105 4.92 17.18 -8.59
CA LYS A 105 4.77 17.89 -7.31
C LYS A 105 5.89 17.57 -6.33
N LEU A 106 6.49 16.39 -6.46
CA LEU A 106 7.61 15.96 -5.62
C LEU A 106 8.91 16.65 -6.06
N SER A 107 9.76 17.01 -5.10
CA SER A 107 11.13 17.47 -5.40
C SER A 107 11.96 16.36 -6.04
N ALA A 108 13.06 16.73 -6.69
CA ALA A 108 14.00 15.79 -7.28
C ALA A 108 14.59 14.82 -6.23
N GLU A 109 14.79 15.29 -5.00
CA GLU A 109 15.33 14.48 -3.90
C GLU A 109 14.29 13.61 -3.18
N CYS A 110 13.00 13.71 -3.55
CA CYS A 110 11.96 12.94 -2.88
C CYS A 110 11.95 11.49 -3.36
N GLU A 111 12.20 10.57 -2.43
CA GLU A 111 12.09 9.13 -2.65
C GLU A 111 10.63 8.68 -2.66
N VAL A 112 10.30 7.69 -3.50
CA VAL A 112 8.98 7.06 -3.58
C VAL A 112 9.14 5.57 -3.30
N VAL A 113 8.63 5.12 -2.15
CA VAL A 113 8.83 3.74 -1.68
C VAL A 113 7.60 2.87 -2.01
N LEU A 114 7.80 1.86 -2.84
CA LEU A 114 6.78 0.89 -3.22
C LEU A 114 6.72 -0.27 -2.22
N LEU A 115 5.66 -0.32 -1.41
CA LEU A 115 5.40 -1.41 -0.46
C LEU A 115 4.57 -2.56 -1.06
N GLY A 116 4.32 -2.55 -2.37
CA GLY A 116 3.61 -3.58 -3.14
C GLY A 116 4.44 -4.82 -3.46
N SER A 117 3.86 -5.78 -4.19
CA SER A 117 4.65 -6.76 -4.96
C SER A 117 5.61 -6.04 -5.92
N ILE A 118 6.83 -6.53 -6.08
CA ILE A 118 7.81 -5.96 -7.04
C ILE A 118 8.05 -6.90 -8.22
N ALA A 119 7.50 -8.11 -8.15
CA ALA A 119 7.86 -9.22 -9.04
C ALA A 119 7.22 -9.12 -10.44
N THR A 120 6.21 -8.27 -10.62
CA THR A 120 5.44 -8.16 -11.87
C THR A 120 5.42 -6.73 -12.39
N GLY A 121 5.31 -6.57 -13.71
CA GLY A 121 5.25 -5.26 -14.39
C GLY A 121 4.01 -4.42 -14.09
N LYS A 122 2.87 -5.07 -13.78
CA LYS A 122 1.54 -4.50 -13.43
C LYS A 122 1.49 -3.00 -13.09
N TYR A 123 2.16 -2.60 -12.01
CA TYR A 123 2.34 -1.19 -11.66
C TYR A 123 3.80 -0.78 -11.62
N VAL A 124 4.74 -1.72 -11.54
CA VAL A 124 6.17 -1.38 -11.49
C VAL A 124 6.57 -0.60 -12.72
N ASP A 125 6.13 -1.01 -13.90
CA ASP A 125 6.51 -0.38 -15.16
C ASP A 125 5.91 1.04 -15.25
N VAL A 126 4.63 1.19 -14.91
CA VAL A 126 3.95 2.49 -14.86
C VAL A 126 4.64 3.45 -13.89
N LEU A 127 5.04 2.96 -12.71
CA LEU A 127 5.70 3.79 -11.71
C LEU A 127 7.14 4.12 -12.11
N LEU A 128 7.87 3.19 -12.72
CA LEU A 128 9.24 3.40 -13.21
C LEU A 128 9.32 4.48 -14.28
N GLU A 129 8.37 4.50 -15.22
CA GLU A 129 8.25 5.53 -16.26
C GLU A 129 8.20 6.96 -15.69
N ASN A 130 7.75 7.11 -14.43
CA ASN A 130 7.48 8.41 -13.80
C ASN A 130 8.48 8.79 -12.70
N PHE A 131 8.91 7.82 -11.90
CA PHE A 131 9.75 8.06 -10.73
C PHE A 131 11.22 7.68 -10.95
N GLN A 132 11.51 6.83 -11.95
CA GLN A 132 12.86 6.42 -12.31
C GLN A 132 13.69 5.96 -11.09
N HIS A 133 14.88 6.53 -10.89
CA HIS A 133 15.78 6.18 -9.80
C HIS A 133 15.18 6.43 -8.40
N ARG A 134 14.18 7.33 -8.30
CA ARG A 134 13.47 7.64 -7.05
C ARG A 134 12.47 6.56 -6.65
N LEU A 135 12.14 5.63 -7.54
CA LEU A 135 11.29 4.49 -7.18
C LEU A 135 12.12 3.44 -6.44
N LEU A 136 11.89 3.34 -5.14
CA LEU A 136 12.58 2.42 -4.26
C LEU A 136 11.64 1.34 -3.72
N PHE A 137 12.22 0.28 -3.16
CA PHE A 137 11.49 -0.71 -2.37
C PHE A 137 12.39 -1.27 -1.26
N PRO A 138 11.82 -1.85 -0.18
CA PRO A 138 12.62 -2.48 0.86
C PRO A 138 13.42 -3.68 0.33
N ALA A 139 14.74 -3.67 0.50
CA ALA A 139 15.62 -4.74 0.00
C ALA A 139 15.19 -6.12 0.54
N ASP A 140 14.71 -6.15 1.78
CA ASP A 140 14.18 -7.34 2.44
C ASP A 140 12.95 -7.97 1.76
N PHE A 141 12.32 -7.33 0.77
CA PHE A 141 11.18 -7.92 0.07
C PHE A 141 11.57 -9.05 -0.88
N VAL A 142 12.83 -9.09 -1.34
CA VAL A 142 13.29 -10.09 -2.30
C VAL A 142 13.09 -11.50 -1.73
N GLY A 143 12.36 -12.34 -2.48
CA GLY A 143 12.04 -13.72 -2.08
C GLY A 143 11.02 -13.85 -0.94
N ARG A 144 10.47 -12.76 -0.38
CA ARG A 144 9.44 -12.81 0.67
C ARG A 144 8.03 -12.78 0.09
N GLY A 145 7.23 -13.78 0.45
CA GLY A 145 5.78 -13.79 0.18
C GLY A 145 5.01 -12.74 1.00
N ASP A 146 3.79 -12.44 0.57
CA ASP A 146 2.95 -11.33 1.05
C ASP A 146 2.80 -11.27 2.57
N MET A 147 2.42 -12.39 3.21
CA MET A 147 2.24 -12.41 4.66
C MET A 147 3.55 -12.20 5.43
N SER A 148 4.67 -12.70 4.90
CA SER A 148 6.00 -12.50 5.48
C SER A 148 6.39 -11.02 5.42
N ARG A 149 6.10 -10.35 4.30
CA ARG A 149 6.32 -8.90 4.15
C ARG A 149 5.42 -8.09 5.08
N GLY A 150 4.14 -8.43 5.18
CA GLY A 150 3.22 -7.77 6.13
C GLY A 150 3.69 -7.88 7.57
N GLY A 151 4.11 -9.07 8.00
CA GLY A 151 4.65 -9.28 9.35
C GLY A 151 5.97 -8.54 9.62
N LEU A 152 6.86 -8.46 8.63
CA LEU A 152 8.11 -7.70 8.72
C LEU A 152 7.81 -6.21 8.92
N LEU A 153 6.97 -5.65 8.05
CA LEU A 153 6.61 -4.23 8.08
C LEU A 153 5.95 -3.84 9.42
N LEU A 154 5.08 -4.69 9.98
CA LEU A 154 4.51 -4.43 11.31
C LEU A 154 5.56 -4.40 12.41
N ARG A 155 6.54 -5.31 12.39
CA ARG A 155 7.62 -5.32 13.39
C ARG A 155 8.45 -4.04 13.28
N CYS A 156 8.84 -3.67 12.07
CA CYS A 156 9.56 -2.43 11.81
C CYS A 156 8.80 -1.20 12.32
N ALA A 157 7.48 -1.12 12.07
CA ALA A 157 6.65 -0.03 12.57
C ALA A 157 6.58 0.01 14.11
N VAL A 158 6.45 -1.15 14.77
CA VAL A 158 6.44 -1.26 16.24
C VAL A 158 7.80 -0.88 16.83
N ASP A 159 8.89 -1.35 16.21
CA ASP A 159 10.26 -1.14 16.68
C ASP A 159 10.81 0.23 16.28
N LYS A 160 10.08 0.99 15.46
CA LYS A 160 10.49 2.26 14.86
C LYS A 160 11.81 2.13 14.07
N THR A 161 12.02 0.99 13.43
CA THR A 161 13.19 0.71 12.59
C THR A 161 12.80 0.70 11.13
N GLU A 162 13.25 1.71 10.38
CA GLU A 162 13.04 1.79 8.94
C GLU A 162 13.92 0.77 8.20
N LEU A 163 13.37 0.12 7.17
CA LEU A 163 14.09 -0.85 6.34
C LEU A 163 15.02 -0.13 5.35
N PRO A 164 16.15 -0.76 4.98
CA PRO A 164 16.97 -0.26 3.89
C PRO A 164 16.21 -0.37 2.55
N TYR A 165 16.24 0.72 1.78
CA TYR A 165 15.64 0.79 0.46
C TYR A 165 16.69 0.65 -0.64
N ILE A 166 16.31 0.01 -1.73
CA ILE A 166 17.11 -0.07 -2.96
C ILE A 166 16.25 0.37 -4.15
N SER A 167 16.90 0.90 -5.19
CA SER A 167 16.21 1.32 -6.40
C SER A 167 15.58 0.10 -7.10
N VAL A 168 14.39 0.30 -7.66
CA VAL A 168 13.77 -0.71 -8.53
C VAL A 168 14.60 -0.88 -9.82
N ILE A 169 15.27 0.18 -10.29
CA ILE A 169 16.14 0.12 -11.47
C ILE A 169 17.33 -0.80 -11.19
N GLY A 170 17.54 -1.79 -12.05
CA GLY A 170 18.68 -2.72 -11.97
C GLY A 170 18.59 -3.75 -10.83
N ALA A 171 17.57 -3.69 -9.97
CA ALA A 171 17.44 -4.64 -8.88
C ALA A 171 16.94 -6.02 -9.34
N VAL A 172 17.50 -7.06 -8.71
CA VAL A 172 16.96 -8.42 -8.77
C VAL A 172 15.72 -8.48 -7.85
N ARG A 173 14.53 -8.62 -8.45
CA ARG A 173 13.22 -8.53 -7.77
C ARG A 173 12.67 -9.87 -7.27
N SER A 174 13.35 -10.96 -7.61
CA SER A 174 13.04 -12.34 -7.24
C SER A 174 14.27 -13.04 -6.69
N GLY A 175 14.13 -13.84 -5.65
CA GLY A 175 15.29 -14.51 -5.05
C GLY A 175 14.91 -15.62 -4.09
N LYS A 176 15.93 -16.24 -3.49
CA LYS A 176 15.75 -17.31 -2.51
C LYS A 176 14.91 -16.81 -1.33
N ARG A 177 13.93 -17.60 -0.92
CA ARG A 177 13.08 -17.30 0.21
C ARG A 177 13.93 -17.16 1.49
N PRO A 178 13.92 -16.00 2.17
CA PRO A 178 14.66 -15.84 3.42
C PRO A 178 13.99 -16.62 4.56
N PRO A 179 14.69 -16.79 5.71
CA PRO A 179 14.15 -17.45 6.88
C PRO A 179 12.81 -16.85 7.34
N LYS A 180 11.98 -17.71 7.96
CA LYS A 180 10.74 -17.27 8.59
C LYS A 180 11.07 -16.27 9.72
N LEU A 181 10.18 -15.30 9.90
CA LEU A 181 10.27 -14.38 11.02
C LEU A 181 10.16 -15.16 12.33
N ALA A 182 11.13 -15.01 13.23
CA ALA A 182 11.12 -15.69 14.53
C ALA A 182 9.84 -15.31 15.32
N PRO A 183 9.19 -16.26 16.02
CA PRO A 183 8.02 -15.95 16.85
C PRO A 183 8.32 -14.80 17.83
N ARG A 184 7.39 -13.86 17.95
CA ARG A 184 7.51 -12.71 18.84
C ARG A 184 6.28 -12.62 19.73
N ARG A 185 6.48 -12.49 21.03
CA ARG A 185 5.40 -12.15 21.98
C ARG A 185 5.32 -10.64 22.09
N TYR A 186 4.13 -10.10 21.87
CA TYR A 186 3.84 -8.70 22.16
C TYR A 186 3.20 -8.64 23.54
N VAL A 187 3.75 -7.82 24.43
CA VAL A 187 3.07 -7.50 25.69
C VAL A 187 1.86 -6.67 25.33
N SER A 188 0.65 -7.10 25.71
CA SER A 188 -0.54 -6.27 25.52
C SER A 188 -0.38 -5.02 26.38
N SER A 189 -0.24 -3.85 25.76
CA SER A 189 -0.46 -2.60 26.47
C SER A 189 -1.94 -2.58 26.87
N SER A 190 -2.23 -2.77 28.15
CA SER A 190 -3.54 -2.45 28.72
C SER A 190 -3.84 -1.01 28.34
N ARG A 191 -4.93 -0.78 27.58
CA ARG A 191 -5.45 0.56 27.37
C ARG A 191 -5.80 1.13 28.75
N ALA A 192 -5.11 2.20 29.15
CA ALA A 192 -5.62 3.16 30.13
C ALA A 192 -6.63 4.08 29.44
#